data_AF-A0A3M5JHL6-F1
#
_entry.id   AF-A0A3M5JHL6-F1
#
_cell.length_a   1.000
_cell.length_b   1.000
_cell.length_c   1.000
_cell.angle_alpha   90.00
_cell.angle_beta   90.00
_cell.angle_gamma   90.00
#
_symmetry.space_group_name_H-M   'P 1'
#
loop_
_entity.id
_entity.type
_entity.pdbx_description
1 polymer ?
#
loop_
_entity_poly.entity_id
_entity_poly.type
_entity_poly.pdbx_seq_one_letter_code
_entity_poly.pdbx_strand_id
1 'polypeptide(L)'
;MAQLYVQPVKPAVDRPEKELKGFTKVYLQPGESKTVSVPIDSRSLAYYVDKTASWDVDAGKFKILVGADSENLTLNRTLITLYPEKLTTRDSNPLPLPLRKAVQVSAAQTY
;
A
#
# COMPACT_ATOMS: atom_id res chain seq x y z
N MET A 1 -16.69 2.59 -8.69
CA MET A 1 -15.80 2.13 -7.59
C MET A 1 -14.61 3.08 -7.58
N ALA A 2 -14.13 3.48 -6.40
CA ALA A 2 -12.90 4.27 -6.31
C ALA A 2 -11.70 3.32 -6.14
N GLN A 3 -10.65 3.49 -6.93
CA GLN A 3 -9.45 2.66 -6.93
C GLN A 3 -8.21 3.52 -6.70
N LEU A 4 -7.29 3.07 -5.85
CA LEU A 4 -6.03 3.74 -5.52
C LEU A 4 -4.85 2.89 -5.99
N TYR A 5 -3.98 3.50 -6.78
CA TYR A 5 -2.75 2.92 -7.30
C TYR A 5 -1.52 3.68 -6.79
N VAL A 6 -0.42 2.96 -6.63
CA VAL A 6 0.90 3.53 -6.33
C VAL A 6 1.83 3.26 -7.50
N GLN A 7 2.50 4.31 -7.97
CA GLN A 7 3.52 4.25 -9.03
C GLN A 7 4.85 4.82 -8.51
N PRO A 8 5.92 4.01 -8.38
CA PRO A 8 7.24 4.53 -8.09
C PRO A 8 7.78 5.32 -9.30
N VAL A 9 8.40 6.49 -9.06
CA VAL A 9 8.93 7.34 -10.16
C VAL A 9 10.27 6.84 -10.69
N LYS A 10 11.13 6.31 -9.80
CA LYS A 10 12.45 5.75 -10.12
C LYS A 10 12.69 4.52 -9.24
N PRO A 11 12.05 3.38 -9.52
CA PRO A 11 12.18 2.19 -8.68
C PRO A 11 13.62 1.64 -8.74
N ALA A 12 14.13 1.15 -7.60
CA ALA A 12 15.46 0.53 -7.55
C ALA A 12 15.49 -0.88 -8.17
N VAL A 13 14.32 -1.51 -8.29
CA VAL A 13 14.14 -2.85 -8.87
C VAL A 13 13.12 -2.81 -10.00
N ASP A 14 13.14 -3.82 -10.86
CA ASP A 14 12.08 -4.00 -11.84
C ASP A 14 10.77 -4.34 -11.12
N ARG A 15 9.72 -3.57 -11.43
CA ARG A 15 8.38 -3.71 -10.85
C ARG A 15 7.34 -3.09 -11.77
N PRO A 16 6.05 -3.43 -11.62
CA PRO A 16 4.99 -2.86 -12.44
C PRO A 16 4.99 -1.33 -12.41
N GLU A 17 4.62 -0.72 -13.53
CA GLU A 17 4.51 0.75 -13.65
C GLU A 17 3.64 1.35 -12.54
N LYS A 18 2.55 0.66 -12.18
CA LYS A 18 1.62 1.03 -11.12
C LYS A 18 0.97 -0.23 -10.53
N GLU A 19 0.68 -0.20 -9.24
CA GLU A 19 0.10 -1.32 -8.50
C GLU A 19 -1.15 -0.87 -7.74
N LEU A 20 -2.24 -1.65 -7.80
CA LEU A 20 -3.45 -1.39 -7.01
C LEU A 20 -3.14 -1.62 -5.52
N LYS A 21 -3.38 -0.61 -4.68
CA LYS A 21 -3.14 -0.69 -3.23
C LYS A 21 -4.40 -0.58 -2.38
N GLY A 22 -5.51 -0.15 -2.96
CA GLY A 22 -6.79 -0.21 -2.28
C GLY A 22 -7.94 0.19 -3.19
N PHE A 23 -9.16 -0.18 -2.81
CA PHE A 23 -10.36 0.25 -3.50
C PHE A 23 -11.51 0.37 -2.50
N THR A 24 -12.52 1.16 -2.85
CA THR A 24 -13.75 1.27 -2.07
C THR A 24 -14.94 1.21 -3.01
N LYS A 25 -15.82 0.24 -2.77
CA LYS A 25 -17.12 0.14 -3.42
C LYS A 25 -18.10 1.00 -2.64
N VAL A 26 -18.76 1.93 -3.32
CA VAL A 26 -19.75 2.82 -2.73
C VAL A 26 -21.00 2.78 -3.58
N TYR A 27 -22.14 2.71 -2.89
CA TYR A 27 -23.44 2.90 -3.50
C TYR A 27 -23.86 4.37 -3.36
N LEU A 28 -24.36 4.95 -4.44
CA LEU A 28 -24.83 6.33 -4.52
C LEU A 28 -26.24 6.36 -5.12
N GLN A 29 -27.12 7.17 -4.55
CA GLN A 29 -28.37 7.56 -5.19
C GLN A 29 -28.11 8.57 -6.33
N PRO A 30 -29.06 8.76 -7.27
CA PRO A 30 -28.94 9.79 -8.30
C PRO A 30 -28.66 11.17 -7.68
N GLY A 31 -27.57 11.81 -8.09
CA GLY A 31 -27.12 13.11 -7.57
C GLY A 31 -26.38 13.07 -6.23
N GLU A 32 -26.28 11.92 -5.57
CA GLU A 32 -25.55 11.78 -4.31
C GLU A 32 -24.03 11.82 -4.54
N SER A 33 -23.32 12.45 -3.61
CA SER A 33 -21.85 12.41 -3.53
C SER A 33 -21.41 11.91 -2.16
N LYS A 34 -20.36 11.09 -2.12
CA LYS A 34 -19.74 10.61 -0.88
C LYS A 34 -18.23 10.79 -0.93
N THR A 35 -17.66 11.21 0.19
CA THR A 35 -16.22 11.15 0.43
C THR A 35 -15.85 9.75 0.89
N VAL A 36 -14.78 9.20 0.31
CA VAL A 36 -14.22 7.90 0.71
C VAL A 36 -12.79 8.07 1.18
N SER A 37 -12.35 7.20 2.08
CA SER A 37 -10.98 7.14 2.57
C SER A 37 -10.39 5.78 2.27
N VAL A 38 -9.28 5.77 1.53
CA VAL A 38 -8.47 4.57 1.29
C VAL A 38 -7.15 4.76 2.03
N PRO A 39 -6.90 4.02 3.14
CA PRO A 39 -5.66 4.17 3.89
C PRO A 39 -4.47 3.67 3.08
N ILE A 40 -3.35 4.38 3.19
CA ILE A 40 -2.05 3.96 2.68
C ILE A 40 -1.06 3.98 3.84
N ASP A 41 -0.16 3.01 3.86
CA ASP A 41 0.90 2.83 4.85
C ASP A 41 2.24 2.54 4.14
N SER A 42 3.33 2.39 4.90
CA SER A 42 4.64 2.04 4.33
C SER A 42 4.59 0.76 3.51
N ARG A 43 3.75 -0.21 3.92
CA ARG A 43 3.56 -1.48 3.22
C ARG A 43 3.02 -1.29 1.81
N SER A 44 2.18 -0.28 1.61
CA SER A 44 1.63 0.12 0.31
C SER A 44 2.70 0.59 -0.68
N LEU A 45 3.85 1.07 -0.18
CA LEU A 45 4.99 1.52 -1.01
C LEU A 45 6.04 0.43 -1.22
N ALA A 46 6.09 -0.55 -0.31
CA ALA A 46 7.14 -1.56 -0.24
C ALA A 46 7.06 -2.64 -1.32
N TYR A 47 8.22 -3.21 -1.66
CA TYR A 47 8.40 -4.40 -2.49
C TYR A 47 9.18 -5.48 -1.71
N TYR A 48 9.06 -6.74 -2.12
CA TYR A 48 9.73 -7.84 -1.41
C TYR A 48 11.15 -8.02 -1.95
N VAL A 49 12.09 -8.27 -1.04
CA VAL A 49 13.49 -8.55 -1.36
C VAL A 49 13.84 -9.96 -0.87
N ASP A 50 13.95 -10.90 -1.82
CA ASP A 50 14.20 -12.32 -1.50
C ASP A 50 15.49 -12.53 -0.70
N LYS A 51 16.56 -11.80 -1.05
CA LYS A 51 17.89 -11.94 -0.42
C LYS A 51 17.87 -11.67 1.09
N THR A 52 16.98 -10.79 1.55
CA THR A 52 16.88 -10.38 2.95
C THR A 52 15.57 -10.81 3.60
N ALA A 53 14.72 -11.54 2.87
CA ALA A 53 13.38 -11.93 3.27
C ALA A 53 12.56 -10.78 3.91
N SER A 54 12.66 -9.58 3.33
CA SER A 54 12.11 -8.35 3.91
C SER A 54 11.28 -7.56 2.91
N TRP A 55 10.49 -6.62 3.43
CA TRP A 55 9.74 -5.66 2.64
C TRP A 55 10.44 -4.32 2.71
N ASP A 56 10.94 -3.82 1.58
CA ASP A 56 11.77 -2.63 1.55
C ASP A 56 11.00 -1.50 0.84
N VAL A 57 11.08 -0.28 1.40
CA VAL A 57 10.56 0.96 0.81
C VAL A 57 11.76 1.82 0.43
N ASP A 58 11.83 2.19 -0.84
CA ASP A 58 12.87 3.10 -1.31
C ASP A 58 12.62 4.53 -0.81
N ALA A 59 13.68 5.27 -0.52
CA ALA A 59 13.61 6.73 -0.49
C ALA A 59 13.37 7.26 -1.90
N GLY A 60 12.42 8.18 -2.07
CA GLY A 60 12.12 8.72 -3.38
C GLY A 60 10.71 9.23 -3.53
N LYS A 61 10.28 9.33 -4.80
CA LYS A 61 8.97 9.86 -5.18
C LYS A 61 8.06 8.72 -5.61
N PHE A 62 6.83 8.75 -5.12
CA PHE A 62 5.75 7.87 -5.52
C PHE A 62 4.58 8.73 -5.99
N LYS A 63 3.97 8.37 -7.12
CA LYS A 63 2.69 8.91 -7.54
C LYS A 63 1.58 8.09 -6.88
N ILE A 64 0.69 8.78 -6.19
CA ILE A 64 -0.57 8.24 -5.67
C ILE A 64 -1.65 8.62 -6.68
N LEU A 65 -2.20 7.62 -7.34
CA LEU A 65 -3.15 7.77 -8.44
C LEU A 65 -4.51 7.23 -8.00
N VAL A 66 -5.59 7.97 -8.25
CA VAL A 66 -6.95 7.53 -7.89
C VAL A 66 -7.89 7.71 -9.07
N GLY A 67 -8.75 6.72 -9.31
CA GLY A 67 -9.65 6.71 -10.45
C GLY A 67 -10.73 5.65 -10.42
N ALA A 68 -11.43 5.52 -11.55
CA ALA A 68 -12.50 4.54 -11.73
C ALA A 68 -11.97 3.15 -12.08
N ASP A 69 -10.83 3.10 -12.77
CA ASP A 69 -10.14 1.90 -13.27
C ASP A 69 -8.63 2.18 -13.45
N SER A 70 -7.88 1.19 -13.95
CA SER A 70 -6.41 1.27 -14.11
C SER A 70 -5.93 2.27 -15.16
N GLU A 71 -6.80 2.69 -16.08
CA GLU A 71 -6.47 3.61 -17.17
C GLU A 71 -7.03 5.02 -16.87
N ASN A 72 -8.20 5.11 -16.26
CA ASN A 72 -8.89 6.35 -15.94
C ASN A 72 -8.61 6.82 -14.51
N LEU A 73 -7.42 7.41 -14.31
CA LEU A 73 -6.88 7.88 -13.04
C LEU A 73 -6.87 9.43 -12.97
N THR A 74 -8.01 10.03 -12.65
CA THR A 74 -8.20 11.49 -12.69
C THR A 74 -7.50 12.26 -11.58
N LEU A 75 -7.17 11.62 -10.46
CA LEU A 75 -6.45 12.24 -9.35
C LEU A 75 -5.01 11.73 -9.29
N ASN A 76 -4.07 12.66 -9.10
CA ASN A 76 -2.65 12.36 -8.97
C ASN A 76 -2.01 13.29 -7.92
N ARG A 77 -1.27 12.70 -6.99
CA ARG A 77 -0.43 13.40 -6.02
C ARG A 77 0.93 12.72 -5.89
N THR A 78 1.97 13.51 -5.64
CA THR A 78 3.31 12.96 -5.36
C THR A 78 3.52 12.86 -3.85
N LEU A 79 3.83 11.66 -3.38
CA LEU A 79 4.34 11.38 -2.04
C LEU A 79 5.86 11.27 -2.09
N ILE A 80 6.53 11.77 -1.05
CA ILE A 80 7.99 11.71 -0.93
C ILE A 80 8.34 10.92 0.33
N THR A 81 9.11 9.84 0.16
CA THR A 81 9.77 9.14 1.26
C THR A 81 11.19 9.68 1.36
N LEU A 82 11.53 10.26 2.51
CA LEU A 82 12.84 10.90 2.71
C LEU A 82 13.95 9.89 3.00
N TYR A 83 13.59 8.77 3.62
CA TYR A 83 14.51 7.73 4.04
C TYR A 83 13.98 6.36 3.59
N PRO A 84 14.88 5.41 3.27
CA PRO A 84 14.46 4.05 3.03
C PRO A 84 13.93 3.44 4.33
N GLU A 85 12.94 2.56 4.20
CA GLU A 85 12.38 1.82 5.33
C GLU A 85 12.47 0.33 5.04
N LYS A 86 12.89 -0.46 6.04
CA LYS A 86 12.85 -1.91 5.98
C LYS A 86 11.79 -2.41 6.95
N LEU A 87 10.74 -2.98 6.40
CA LEU A 87 9.62 -3.56 7.12
C LEU A 87 9.89 -5.06 7.30
N THR A 88 9.62 -5.57 8.50
CA THR A 88 9.71 -6.99 8.75
C THR A 88 8.46 -7.70 8.25
N THR A 89 8.53 -9.02 8.06
CA THR A 89 7.35 -9.85 7.75
C THR A 89 6.29 -9.83 8.87
N ARG A 90 6.67 -9.42 10.09
CA ARG A 90 5.76 -9.26 11.25
C ARG A 90 4.95 -7.96 11.21
N ASP A 91 5.40 -6.98 10.45
CA ASP A 91 4.73 -5.68 10.30
C ASP A 91 3.63 -5.71 9.23
N SER A 92 3.51 -6.81 8.50
CA SER A 92 2.45 -7.04 7.50
C SER A 92 1.11 -7.47 8.13
N ASN A 93 0.98 -7.44 9.46
CA ASN A 93 -0.25 -7.84 10.14
C ASN A 93 -1.36 -6.80 9.89
N PRO A 94 -2.41 -7.14 9.12
CA PRO A 94 -3.47 -6.20 8.77
C PRO A 94 -4.40 -5.88 9.96
N LEU A 95 -4.23 -6.57 11.10
CA LEU A 95 -5.03 -6.33 12.28
C LEU A 95 -4.66 -4.99 12.94
N PRO A 96 -5.63 -4.27 13.53
CA PRO A 96 -5.39 -3.12 14.38
C PRO A 96 -4.36 -3.42 15.49
N LEU A 97 -3.55 -2.43 15.87
CA LEU A 97 -2.47 -2.57 16.86
C LEU A 97 -2.87 -3.34 18.15
N PRO A 98 -4.07 -3.14 18.75
CA PRO A 98 -4.48 -3.91 19.92
C PRO A 98 -4.58 -5.43 19.69
N LEU A 99 -4.98 -5.84 18.48
CA LEU A 99 -5.16 -7.26 18.13
C LEU A 99 -3.86 -7.94 17.70
N ARG A 100 -2.84 -7.17 17.28
CA ARG A 100 -1.56 -7.74 16.82
C ARG A 100 -0.84 -8.54 17.90
N LYS A 101 -0.89 -8.10 19.17
CA LYS A 101 -0.25 -8.81 20.29
C LYS A 101 -0.92 -10.15 20.61
N ALA A 102 -2.24 -10.25 20.42
CA ALA A 102 -3.00 -11.46 20.74
C ALA A 102 -2.78 -12.59 19.72
N VAL A 103 -2.31 -12.28 18.50
CA VAL A 103 -2.09 -13.26 17.43
C VAL A 103 -0.62 -13.62 17.20
N GLN A 104 0.29 -13.13 18.04
CA GLN A 104 1.69 -13.51 17.96
C GLN A 104 1.88 -14.94 18.48
N VAL A 105 2.33 -15.83 17.60
CA VAL A 105 2.70 -17.21 17.95
C VAL A 105 4.18 -17.27 18.30
N SER A 106 4.53 -18.04 19.32
CA SER A 106 5.92 -18.21 19.73
C SER A 106 6.71 -19.03 18.69
N ALA A 107 8.00 -18.73 18.51
CA ALA A 107 8.86 -19.44 17.56
C ALA A 107 9.02 -20.95 17.87
N ALA A 108 8.65 -21.38 19.09
CA ALA A 108 8.66 -22.79 19.50
C ALA A 108 7.41 -23.57 19.07
N GLN A 109 6.42 -22.91 18.43
CA GLN A 109 5.16 -23.49 17.97
C GLN A 109 5.01 -23.46 16.45
N THR A 110 6.01 -22.96 15.73
CA THR A 110 6.10 -23.06 14.28
C THR A 110 6.80 -24.36 13.91
N TYR A 111 6.11 -25.20 13.13
CA TYR A 111 6.54 -26.53 12.66
C TYR A 111 7.94 -26.57 12.05
#